data_AF-G0NVR0-F1
#
_entry.id   AF-G0NVR0-F1
#
_cell.length_a   1.000
_cell.length_b   1.000
_cell.length_c   1.000
_cell.angle_alpha   90.00
_cell.angle_beta   90.00
_cell.angle_gamma   90.00
#
_symmetry.space_group_name_H-M   'P 1'
#
loop_
_entity.id
_entity.type
_entity.pdbx_description
1 polymer ?
#
loop_
_entity_poly.entity_id
_entity_poly.type
_entity_poly.pdbx_seq_one_letter_code
_entity_poly.pdbx_strand_id
1 'polypeptide(L)'
;MYSAFPTILTTIALNILNKVGVDQSFVFAPIPILLSLADHPDAASNHIFNGILSLNTTLFFEQANITETQYVLELFIAEEPLRFVAFLPTNESYLSESLHKLDTTRFHELLGKLDYMFVDFKIPYFELKTRINLSALLEISSTAYHEYELKFPRQLFLDDIYVTPFARRPCETERYDFEVNRPFLFSVLNGTTLLVMGLFTGKNK
;
A
#
# COMPACT_ATOMS: atom_id res chain seq x y z
N MET A 1 2.66 -9.78 21.94
CA MET A 1 2.44 -10.90 21.02
C MET A 1 2.00 -10.28 19.70
N TYR A 2 2.90 -10.14 18.72
CA TYR A 2 2.53 -9.57 17.42
C TYR A 2 1.55 -10.54 16.75
N SER A 3 0.38 -10.06 16.32
CA SER A 3 -0.53 -10.89 15.53
C SER A 3 0.15 -11.16 14.19
N ALA A 4 0.20 -12.43 13.76
CA ALA A 4 0.72 -12.78 12.44
C ALA A 4 -0.19 -12.29 11.30
N PHE A 5 -1.43 -11.93 11.63
CA PHE A 5 -2.48 -11.59 10.67
C PHE A 5 -2.17 -10.34 9.82
N PRO A 6 -1.75 -9.19 10.38
CA PRO A 6 -1.25 -8.06 9.59
C PRO A 6 -0.17 -8.42 8.58
N THR A 7 0.82 -9.22 9.01
CA THR A 7 1.93 -9.66 8.16
C THR A 7 1.44 -10.54 7.01
N ILE A 8 0.56 -11.51 7.31
CA ILE A 8 -0.06 -12.40 6.31
C ILE A 8 -0.83 -11.58 5.27
N LEU A 9 -1.65 -10.61 5.71
CA LEU A 9 -2.40 -9.74 4.79
C LEU A 9 -1.48 -8.92 3.89
N THR A 10 -0.40 -8.36 4.43
CA THR A 10 0.60 -7.62 3.65
C THR A 10 1.27 -8.53 2.62
N THR A 11 1.66 -9.75 2.99
CA THR A 11 2.26 -10.72 2.07
C THR A 11 1.33 -11.06 0.92
N ILE A 12 0.07 -11.39 1.21
CA ILE A 12 -0.93 -11.72 0.20
C ILE A 12 -1.14 -10.52 -0.75
N ALA A 13 -1.29 -9.33 -0.19
CA ALA A 13 -1.53 -8.13 -0.99
C ALA A 13 -0.36 -7.82 -1.94
N LEU A 14 0.88 -7.90 -1.45
CA LEU A 14 2.08 -7.69 -2.27
C LEU A 14 2.23 -8.77 -3.36
N ASN A 15 1.87 -10.02 -3.06
CA ASN A 15 1.89 -11.10 -4.05
C ASN A 15 0.83 -10.89 -5.14
N ILE A 16 -0.39 -10.45 -4.76
CA ILE A 16 -1.43 -10.06 -5.70
C ILE A 16 -0.95 -8.92 -6.60
N LEU A 17 -0.38 -7.86 -6.02
CA LEU A 17 0.16 -6.75 -6.79
C LEU A 17 1.21 -7.21 -7.81
N ASN A 18 2.18 -8.02 -7.36
CA ASN A 18 3.23 -8.55 -8.22
C ASN A 18 2.68 -9.39 -9.38
N LYS A 19 1.61 -10.17 -9.13
CA LYS A 19 1.00 -11.00 -10.17
C LYS A 19 0.14 -10.19 -11.15
N VAL A 20 -0.53 -9.14 -10.70
CA VAL A 20 -1.30 -8.24 -11.58
C VAL A 20 -0.38 -7.38 -12.44
N GLY A 21 0.79 -6.99 -11.91
CA GLY A 21 1.77 -6.15 -12.61
C GLY A 21 1.46 -4.66 -12.52
N VAL A 22 2.17 -3.85 -13.32
CA VAL A 22 2.17 -2.38 -13.21
C VAL A 22 1.57 -1.65 -14.42
N ASP A 23 0.95 -2.38 -15.35
CA ASP A 23 0.52 -1.81 -16.63
C ASP A 23 -0.72 -0.89 -16.53
N GLN A 24 -1.53 -1.07 -15.50
CA GLN A 24 -2.80 -0.37 -15.31
C GLN A 24 -3.04 -0.01 -13.85
N SER A 25 -3.83 1.04 -13.59
CA SER A 25 -4.26 1.36 -12.24
C SER A 25 -5.25 0.31 -11.73
N PHE A 26 -5.14 -0.09 -10.47
CA PHE A 26 -6.06 -1.03 -9.84
C PHE A 26 -6.06 -0.90 -8.32
N VAL A 27 -7.15 -1.34 -7.70
CA VAL A 27 -7.33 -1.31 -6.26
C VAL A 27 -8.06 -2.57 -5.79
N PHE A 28 -7.71 -3.06 -4.60
CA PHE A 28 -8.40 -4.20 -3.99
C PHE A 28 -8.29 -4.15 -2.47
N ALA A 29 -9.12 -4.96 -1.82
CA ALA A 29 -9.09 -5.17 -0.37
C ALA A 29 -8.64 -6.62 -0.11
N PRO A 30 -7.51 -6.85 0.58
CA PRO A 30 -6.98 -8.20 0.77
C PRO A 30 -7.85 -9.06 1.68
N ILE A 31 -8.60 -8.47 2.62
CA ILE A 31 -9.44 -9.21 3.56
C ILE A 31 -10.58 -9.97 2.84
N PRO A 32 -11.46 -9.35 2.03
CA PRO A 32 -12.47 -10.07 1.26
C PRO A 32 -11.90 -11.16 0.36
N ILE A 33 -10.73 -10.91 -0.25
CA ILE A 33 -10.04 -11.91 -1.09
C ILE A 33 -9.61 -13.10 -0.22
N LEU A 34 -8.96 -12.87 0.92
CA LEU A 34 -8.56 -13.92 1.84
C LEU A 34 -9.77 -14.75 2.34
N LEU A 35 -10.87 -14.08 2.69
CA LEU A 35 -12.10 -14.76 3.11
C LEU A 35 -12.68 -15.64 1.99
N SER A 36 -12.71 -15.12 0.76
CA SER A 36 -13.16 -15.87 -0.42
C SER A 36 -12.28 -17.10 -0.71
N LEU A 37 -11.01 -17.08 -0.27
CA LEU A 37 -10.07 -18.19 -0.43
C LEU A 37 -10.18 -19.23 0.68
N ALA A 38 -10.58 -18.83 1.89
CA ALA A 38 -10.83 -19.78 2.97
C ALA A 38 -11.95 -20.78 2.60
N ASP A 39 -12.87 -20.38 1.72
CA ASP A 39 -13.96 -21.21 1.21
C ASP A 39 -13.54 -22.16 0.08
N HIS A 40 -12.26 -22.15 -0.34
CA HIS A 40 -11.74 -22.91 -1.47
C HIS A 40 -10.46 -23.70 -1.12
N PRO A 41 -10.56 -25.02 -0.86
CA PRO A 41 -9.42 -25.83 -0.41
C PRO A 41 -8.28 -25.91 -1.43
N ASP A 42 -8.56 -25.75 -2.73
CA ASP A 42 -7.56 -25.75 -3.81
C ASP A 42 -6.64 -24.51 -3.74
N ALA A 43 -7.12 -23.41 -3.12
CA ALA A 43 -6.41 -22.14 -3.04
C ALA A 43 -5.12 -22.22 -2.22
N ALA A 44 -5.06 -23.12 -1.22
CA ALA A 44 -3.90 -23.27 -0.33
C ALA A 44 -2.61 -23.71 -1.06
N SER A 45 -2.72 -24.27 -2.26
CA SER A 45 -1.58 -24.67 -3.09
C SER A 45 -1.03 -23.56 -3.99
N ASN A 46 -1.68 -22.38 -4.00
CA ASN A 46 -1.32 -21.29 -4.90
C ASN A 46 -0.05 -20.54 -4.45
N HIS A 47 0.77 -20.14 -5.41
CA HIS A 47 2.00 -19.38 -5.17
C HIS A 47 1.80 -17.97 -4.58
N ILE A 48 0.59 -17.40 -4.60
CA ILE A 48 0.24 -16.18 -3.85
C ILE A 48 0.38 -16.39 -2.34
N PHE A 49 0.33 -17.64 -1.86
CA PHE A 49 0.61 -17.99 -0.47
C PHE A 49 2.08 -18.38 -0.24
N ASN A 50 2.92 -18.42 -1.28
CA ASN A 50 4.37 -18.59 -1.10
C ASN A 50 4.88 -17.38 -0.31
N GLY A 51 5.60 -17.66 0.77
CA GLY A 51 6.02 -16.65 1.74
C GLY A 51 5.29 -16.77 3.08
N ILE A 52 4.01 -17.17 3.10
CA ILE A 52 3.26 -17.33 4.36
C ILE A 52 3.79 -18.51 5.19
N LEU A 53 4.14 -19.62 4.53
CA LEU A 53 4.75 -20.78 5.18
C LEU A 53 6.14 -20.47 5.78
N SER A 54 6.88 -19.51 5.21
CA SER A 54 8.18 -19.04 5.72
C SER A 54 8.09 -17.96 6.82
N LEU A 55 6.92 -17.34 7.02
CA LEU A 55 6.69 -16.40 8.14
C LEU A 55 6.75 -17.11 9.50
N ASN A 56 6.51 -18.43 9.55
CA ASN A 56 6.61 -19.23 10.78
C ASN A 56 8.05 -19.60 11.17
N THR A 57 9.05 -19.40 10.31
CA THR A 57 10.39 -19.99 10.49
C THR A 57 11.57 -19.03 10.38
N THR A 58 11.37 -17.72 10.22
CA THR A 58 12.50 -16.84 9.84
C THR A 58 12.46 -15.49 10.56
N LEU A 59 13.12 -15.44 11.73
CA LEU A 59 13.55 -14.19 12.38
C LEU A 59 15.05 -14.03 12.13
N PHE A 60 15.41 -13.35 11.05
CA PHE A 60 16.76 -12.82 10.84
C PHE A 60 16.64 -11.31 10.63
N PHE A 61 17.36 -10.56 11.46
CA PHE A 61 17.57 -9.13 11.26
C PHE A 61 18.81 -8.97 10.39
N GLU A 62 18.60 -8.61 9.13
CA GLU A 62 19.65 -8.08 8.28
C GLU A 62 19.35 -6.60 8.07
N GLN A 63 20.27 -5.73 8.50
CA GLN A 63 20.18 -4.30 8.29
C GLN A 63 20.40 -4.02 6.80
N ALA A 64 19.32 -3.97 6.03
CA ALA A 64 19.40 -3.62 4.62
C ALA A 64 19.74 -2.13 4.48
N ASN A 65 20.90 -1.87 3.87
CA ASN A 65 21.28 -0.58 3.32
C ASN A 65 20.12 -0.03 2.47
N ILE A 66 19.66 1.17 2.82
CA ILE A 66 18.59 1.88 2.13
C ILE A 66 19.07 2.14 0.69
N THR A 67 18.53 1.39 -0.27
CA THR A 67 18.69 1.74 -1.68
C THR A 67 17.61 2.76 -2.05
N GLU A 68 18.06 3.97 -2.41
CA GLU A 68 17.36 5.22 -2.73
C GLU A 68 16.36 5.11 -3.91
N THR A 69 15.30 4.30 -3.76
CA THR A 69 14.42 3.95 -4.90
C THR A 69 12.97 4.38 -4.74
N GLN A 70 12.57 4.84 -3.56
CA GLN A 70 11.21 5.35 -3.33
C GLN A 70 11.12 6.28 -2.12
N TYR A 71 10.21 7.23 -2.21
CA TYR A 71 9.75 8.09 -1.13
C TYR A 71 8.44 7.54 -0.56
N VAL A 72 8.24 7.72 0.75
CA VAL A 72 7.03 7.24 1.43
C VAL A 72 6.38 8.41 2.15
N LEU A 73 5.08 8.59 1.95
CA LEU A 73 4.25 9.59 2.63
C LEU A 73 3.12 8.86 3.38
N GLU A 74 2.96 9.16 4.66
CA GLU A 74 1.83 8.71 5.48
C GLU A 74 0.93 9.90 5.85
N LEU A 75 -0.38 9.76 5.66
CA LEU A 75 -1.40 10.74 5.98
C LEU A 75 -2.50 10.10 6.84
N PHE A 76 -2.94 10.80 7.88
CA PHE A 76 -4.10 10.40 8.66
C PHE A 76 -5.38 10.87 7.92
N ILE A 77 -6.32 9.95 7.66
CA ILE A 77 -7.51 10.23 6.83
C ILE A 77 -8.75 10.54 7.71
N ALA A 78 -8.75 10.13 8.97
CA ALA A 78 -9.84 10.32 9.93
C ALA A 78 -9.27 10.38 11.36
N GLU A 79 -10.15 10.33 12.37
CA GLU A 79 -9.71 9.99 13.73
C GLU A 79 -8.87 8.70 13.70
N GLU A 80 -7.79 8.66 14.48
CA GLU A 80 -6.92 7.49 14.57
C GLU A 80 -7.77 6.22 14.76
N PRO A 81 -7.49 5.13 14.02
CA PRO A 81 -6.16 4.75 13.54
C PRO A 81 -6.03 4.64 12.01
N LEU A 82 -6.89 5.33 11.24
CA LEU A 82 -6.95 5.18 9.77
C LEU A 82 -5.90 6.04 9.04
N ARG A 83 -5.06 5.38 8.25
CA ARG A 83 -3.90 5.98 7.58
C ARG A 83 -3.85 5.63 6.10
N PHE A 84 -3.55 6.62 5.27
CA PHE A 84 -3.19 6.47 3.87
C PHE A 84 -1.67 6.51 3.75
N VAL A 85 -1.11 5.57 3.00
CA VAL A 85 0.33 5.57 2.71
C VAL A 85 0.53 5.54 1.21
N ALA A 86 1.36 6.45 0.70
CA ALA A 86 1.83 6.45 -0.69
C ALA A 86 3.31 6.08 -0.75
N PHE A 87 3.64 5.12 -1.60
CA PHE A 87 4.99 4.69 -1.96
C PHE A 87 5.26 5.18 -3.39
N LEU A 88 6.07 6.23 -3.48
CA LEU A 88 6.37 6.94 -4.71
C LEU A 88 7.78 6.57 -5.18
N PRO A 89 7.94 5.80 -6.26
CA PRO A 89 9.27 5.49 -6.81
C PRO A 89 10.07 6.77 -7.10
N THR A 90 11.40 6.75 -7.02
CA THR A 90 12.23 7.92 -7.36
C THR A 90 12.15 8.28 -8.85
N ASN A 91 11.87 7.30 -9.71
CA ASN A 91 11.62 7.48 -11.15
C ASN A 91 10.49 6.53 -11.61
N GLU A 92 9.75 6.92 -12.64
CA GLU A 92 8.64 6.11 -13.20
C GLU A 92 9.11 4.74 -13.69
N SER A 93 10.32 4.69 -14.28
CA SER A 93 10.93 3.45 -14.78
C SER A 93 11.18 2.43 -13.67
N TYR A 94 11.19 2.86 -12.41
CA TYR A 94 11.44 1.99 -11.26
C TYR A 94 10.18 1.43 -10.63
N LEU A 95 8.96 1.71 -11.13
CA LEU A 95 7.76 1.21 -10.45
C LEU A 95 7.72 -0.32 -10.35
N SER A 96 8.00 -1.03 -11.45
CA SER A 96 8.05 -2.50 -11.45
C SER A 96 9.17 -3.02 -10.57
N GLU A 97 10.34 -2.37 -10.59
CA GLU A 97 11.50 -2.76 -9.79
C GLU A 97 11.26 -2.54 -8.30
N SER A 98 10.69 -1.40 -7.94
CA SER A 98 10.29 -1.05 -6.58
C SER A 98 9.23 -2.03 -6.07
N LEU A 99 8.26 -2.41 -6.90
CA LEU A 99 7.25 -3.40 -6.52
C LEU A 99 7.86 -4.79 -6.26
N HIS A 100 8.75 -5.26 -7.13
CA HIS A 100 9.43 -6.55 -6.94
C HIS A 100 10.34 -6.57 -5.72
N LYS A 101 10.93 -5.43 -5.36
CA LYS A 101 11.77 -5.29 -4.17
C LYS A 101 10.97 -5.06 -2.88
N LEU A 102 9.68 -4.75 -2.98
CA LEU A 102 8.82 -4.46 -1.84
C LEU A 102 8.20 -5.76 -1.32
N ASP A 103 8.91 -6.43 -0.42
CA ASP A 103 8.38 -7.54 0.36
C ASP A 103 7.72 -7.07 1.67
N THR A 104 7.19 -8.03 2.44
CA THR A 104 6.47 -7.73 3.69
C THR A 104 7.38 -7.11 4.75
N THR A 105 8.62 -7.57 4.87
CA THR A 105 9.59 -7.05 5.82
C THR A 105 9.92 -5.60 5.46
N ARG A 106 10.28 -5.33 4.21
CA ARG A 106 10.59 -3.99 3.71
C ARG A 106 9.40 -3.05 3.84
N PHE A 107 8.19 -3.51 3.54
CA PHE A 107 6.97 -2.71 3.73
C PHE A 107 6.85 -2.22 5.18
N HIS A 108 6.95 -3.12 6.15
CA HIS A 108 6.86 -2.77 7.57
C HIS A 108 8.06 -1.95 8.05
N GLU A 109 9.27 -2.21 7.56
CA GLU A 109 10.46 -1.41 7.88
C GLU A 109 10.33 0.03 7.42
N LEU A 110 9.82 0.26 6.20
CA LEU A 110 9.63 1.61 5.67
C LEU A 110 8.65 2.40 6.54
N LEU A 111 7.55 1.77 6.95
CA LEU A 111 6.59 2.38 7.86
C LEU A 111 7.20 2.66 9.25
N GLY A 112 8.03 1.75 9.75
CA GLY A 112 8.70 1.90 11.05
C GLY A 112 9.82 2.95 11.07
N LYS A 113 10.31 3.38 9.90
CA LYS A 113 11.34 4.41 9.73
C LYS A 113 10.78 5.80 9.42
N LEU A 114 9.46 5.95 9.32
CA LEU A 114 8.83 7.24 9.07
C LEU A 114 9.07 8.18 10.25
N ASP A 115 9.41 9.43 9.93
CA ASP A 115 9.57 10.50 10.90
C ASP A 115 8.59 11.64 10.61
N TYR A 116 8.22 12.39 11.64
CA TYR A 116 7.27 13.48 11.53
C TYR A 116 7.96 14.73 10.96
N MET A 117 7.56 15.13 9.75
CA MET A 117 8.08 16.31 9.06
C MET A 117 6.96 17.22 8.56
N PHE A 118 7.27 18.50 8.37
CA PHE A 118 6.38 19.44 7.69
C PHE A 118 6.49 19.22 6.17
N VAL A 119 5.52 18.50 5.63
CA VAL A 119 5.47 18.15 4.20
C VAL A 119 4.42 19.00 3.49
N ASP A 120 4.82 19.68 2.41
CA ASP A 120 3.89 20.23 1.44
C ASP A 120 3.64 19.15 0.38
N PHE A 121 2.44 18.56 0.38
CA PHE A 121 2.15 17.42 -0.47
C PHE A 121 1.08 17.73 -1.51
N LYS A 122 1.21 17.09 -2.67
CA LYS A 122 0.21 17.11 -3.74
C LYS A 122 -0.07 15.69 -4.18
N ILE A 123 -1.28 15.23 -3.92
CA ILE A 123 -1.78 13.93 -4.38
C ILE A 123 -2.89 14.19 -5.40
N PRO A 124 -2.86 13.54 -6.58
CA PRO A 124 -3.90 13.72 -7.57
C PRO A 124 -5.24 13.24 -7.01
N TYR A 125 -6.33 13.87 -7.45
CA TYR A 125 -7.66 13.28 -7.29
C TYR A 125 -7.74 12.05 -8.20
N PHE A 126 -8.20 10.92 -7.66
CA PHE A 126 -8.43 9.72 -8.45
C PHE A 126 -9.60 8.90 -7.93
N GLU A 127 -10.20 8.17 -8.86
CA GLU A 127 -11.24 7.19 -8.60
C GLU A 127 -10.85 5.92 -9.35
N LEU A 128 -10.81 4.80 -8.63
CA LEU A 128 -10.43 3.51 -9.15
C LEU A 128 -11.57 2.54 -8.91
N LYS A 129 -12.08 1.95 -9.99
CA LYS A 129 -13.02 0.84 -9.96
C LYS A 129 -12.36 -0.35 -10.61
N THR A 130 -12.20 -1.43 -9.85
CA THR A 130 -11.49 -2.62 -10.32
C THR A 130 -12.37 -3.84 -10.17
N ARG A 131 -12.33 -4.71 -11.18
CA ARG A 131 -12.89 -6.06 -11.14
C ARG A 131 -11.77 -7.06 -11.45
N ILE A 132 -11.36 -7.81 -10.44
CA ILE A 132 -10.31 -8.82 -10.53
C ILE A 132 -10.95 -10.19 -10.67
N ASN A 133 -10.56 -10.95 -11.69
CA ASN A 133 -10.92 -12.35 -11.81
C ASN A 133 -10.04 -13.17 -10.85
N LEU A 134 -10.58 -13.51 -9.68
CA LEU A 134 -9.87 -14.27 -8.67
C LEU A 134 -9.56 -15.69 -9.15
N SER A 135 -10.43 -16.29 -9.96
CA SER A 135 -10.22 -17.62 -10.56
C SER A 135 -8.95 -17.67 -11.39
N ALA A 136 -8.78 -16.69 -12.28
CA ALA A 136 -7.61 -16.58 -13.13
C ALA A 136 -6.36 -16.20 -12.32
N LEU A 137 -6.51 -15.29 -11.35
CA LEU A 137 -5.40 -14.83 -10.52
C LEU A 137 -4.88 -15.92 -9.58
N LEU A 138 -5.77 -16.73 -9.02
CA LEU A 138 -5.47 -17.72 -7.97
C LEU A 138 -5.50 -19.16 -8.49
N GLU A 139 -5.68 -19.33 -9.80
CA GLU A 139 -5.72 -20.65 -10.46
C GLU A 139 -6.72 -21.62 -9.79
N ILE A 140 -7.82 -21.06 -9.27
CA ILE A 140 -8.89 -21.85 -8.63
C ILE A 140 -9.98 -22.20 -9.64
N SER A 141 -10.59 -23.36 -9.45
CA SER A 141 -11.58 -23.95 -10.36
C SER A 141 -12.96 -23.26 -10.32
N SER A 142 -13.27 -22.52 -9.26
CA SER A 142 -14.53 -21.78 -9.09
C SER A 142 -14.51 -20.45 -9.84
N THR A 143 -15.67 -19.93 -10.26
CA THR A 143 -15.79 -18.57 -10.82
C THR A 143 -15.97 -17.54 -9.71
N ALA A 144 -14.93 -16.76 -9.42
CA ALA A 144 -14.92 -15.76 -8.35
C ALA A 144 -14.35 -14.44 -8.87
N TYR A 145 -14.98 -13.33 -8.49
CA TYR A 145 -14.55 -11.98 -8.84
C TYR A 145 -14.47 -11.12 -7.58
N HIS A 146 -13.42 -10.31 -7.50
CA HIS A 146 -13.30 -9.25 -6.51
C HIS A 146 -13.58 -7.91 -7.18
N GLU A 147 -14.63 -7.23 -6.72
CA GLU A 147 -14.94 -5.88 -7.16
C GLU A 147 -14.65 -4.90 -6.03
N TYR A 148 -13.95 -3.82 -6.35
CA TYR A 148 -13.63 -2.78 -5.38
C TYR A 148 -13.62 -1.41 -6.05
N GLU A 149 -14.14 -0.42 -5.33
CA GLU A 149 -14.17 0.97 -5.76
C GLU A 149 -13.56 1.83 -4.66
N LEU A 150 -12.56 2.63 -5.01
CA LEU A 150 -11.92 3.59 -4.13
C LEU A 150 -11.93 4.96 -4.80
N LYS A 151 -12.42 5.96 -4.07
CA LYS A 151 -12.38 7.35 -4.47
C LYS A 151 -11.50 8.11 -3.48
N PHE A 152 -10.41 8.68 -3.97
CA PHE A 152 -9.58 9.58 -3.19
C PHE A 152 -10.14 11.01 -3.34
N PRO A 153 -10.72 11.60 -2.29
CA PRO A 153 -11.50 12.82 -2.44
C PRO A 153 -10.64 14.05 -2.76
N ARG A 154 -11.25 15.01 -3.46
CA ARG A 154 -10.63 16.28 -3.86
C ARG A 154 -10.37 17.22 -2.67
N GLN A 155 -11.07 16.99 -1.57
CA GLN A 155 -10.97 17.74 -0.32
C GLN A 155 -10.62 16.75 0.79
N LEU A 156 -9.32 16.59 1.07
CA LEU A 156 -8.89 15.90 2.29
C LEU A 156 -8.35 16.87 3.35
N PHE A 157 -8.09 18.14 3.02
CA PHE A 157 -7.19 18.97 3.87
C PHE A 157 -7.48 20.48 3.93
N LEU A 158 -8.73 20.95 3.77
CA LEU A 158 -8.96 22.41 3.72
C LEU A 158 -9.75 23.07 4.85
N ASP A 159 -10.55 22.38 5.66
CA ASP A 159 -11.51 23.13 6.48
C ASP A 159 -11.35 23.08 8.01
N ASP A 160 -10.49 22.24 8.63
CA ASP A 160 -10.48 22.15 10.11
C ASP A 160 -9.14 22.27 10.86
N ILE A 161 -7.96 22.41 10.22
CA ILE A 161 -6.69 22.58 10.98
C ILE A 161 -5.71 23.57 10.32
N TYR A 162 -6.17 24.77 9.97
CA TYR A 162 -5.27 25.93 9.88
C TYR A 162 -5.49 26.86 11.09
N VAL A 163 -5.19 26.35 12.29
CA VAL A 163 -4.69 27.26 13.33
C VAL A 163 -3.29 27.63 12.90
N THR A 164 -3.13 28.67 12.08
CA THR A 164 -1.82 29.31 11.89
C THR A 164 -1.35 29.78 13.26
N PRO A 165 -0.33 29.17 13.89
CA PRO A 165 0.27 29.77 15.06
C PRO A 165 0.97 31.05 14.57
N PHE A 166 0.74 32.17 15.25
CA PHE A 166 1.30 33.48 14.89
C PHE A 166 2.84 33.52 14.88
N ALA A 167 3.52 32.44 15.27
CA ALA A 167 4.95 32.23 15.08
C ALA A 167 5.23 30.76 14.71
N ARG A 168 5.90 30.55 13.58
CA ARG A 168 6.45 29.24 13.19
C ARG A 168 7.64 28.91 14.07
N ARG A 169 7.73 27.69 14.60
CA ARG A 169 8.94 27.24 15.33
C ARG A 169 10.12 27.16 14.36
N PRO A 170 11.38 27.35 14.81
CA PRO A 170 12.56 27.26 13.93
C PRO A 170 12.73 25.91 13.22
N CYS A 171 12.10 24.83 13.69
CA CYS A 171 12.06 23.54 12.99
C CYS A 171 11.06 23.49 11.82
N GLU A 172 10.28 24.54 11.59
CA GLU A 172 9.31 24.68 10.49
C GLU A 172 9.89 25.43 9.27
N THR A 173 11.21 25.67 9.23
CA THR A 173 11.87 26.44 8.16
C THR A 173 12.14 25.64 6.89
N GLU A 174 12.26 24.31 6.96
CA GLU A 174 12.47 23.47 5.79
C GLU A 174 11.21 22.63 5.55
N ARG A 175 10.48 22.99 4.49
CA ARG A 175 9.33 22.24 3.99
C ARG A 175 9.85 21.19 3.02
N TYR A 176 9.40 19.96 3.20
CA TYR A 176 9.68 18.91 2.23
C TYR A 176 8.53 18.85 1.22
N ASP A 177 8.84 19.00 -0.07
CA ASP A 177 7.84 18.90 -1.12
C ASP A 177 7.65 17.43 -1.53
N PHE A 178 6.42 16.91 -1.40
CA PHE A 178 6.04 15.56 -1.82
C PHE A 178 4.95 15.62 -2.89
N GLU A 179 5.36 15.63 -4.15
CA GLU A 179 4.44 15.69 -5.29
C GLU A 179 4.29 14.32 -5.96
N VAL A 180 3.08 13.77 -5.91
CA VAL A 180 2.70 12.50 -6.53
C VAL A 180 2.31 12.74 -7.98
N ASN A 181 3.31 13.03 -8.81
CA ASN A 181 3.14 13.37 -10.23
C ASN A 181 3.44 12.21 -11.20
N ARG A 182 3.55 10.98 -10.68
CA ARG A 182 3.94 9.80 -11.43
C ARG A 182 3.32 8.54 -10.84
N PRO A 183 3.37 7.39 -11.54
CA PRO A 183 2.80 6.15 -11.03
C PRO A 183 3.33 5.79 -9.64
N PHE A 184 2.43 5.39 -8.75
CA PHE A 184 2.74 5.12 -7.35
C PHE A 184 1.89 4.00 -6.79
N LEU A 185 2.44 3.32 -5.79
CA LEU A 185 1.73 2.35 -4.98
C LEU A 185 1.10 3.06 -3.78
N PHE A 186 -0.08 2.64 -3.36
CA PHE A 186 -0.70 3.15 -2.14
C PHE A 186 -1.34 2.04 -1.31
N SER A 187 -1.54 2.34 -0.03
CA SER A 187 -2.28 1.50 0.90
C SER A 187 -3.12 2.31 1.88
N VAL A 188 -4.17 1.68 2.39
CA VAL A 188 -4.96 2.19 3.51
C VAL A 188 -4.82 1.19 4.65
N LEU A 189 -4.39 1.68 5.81
CA LEU A 189 -4.20 0.88 7.02
C LEU A 189 -5.11 1.36 8.13
N ASN A 190 -5.59 0.42 8.94
CA ASN A 190 -6.17 0.70 10.25
C ASN A 190 -5.26 0.10 11.32
N GLY A 191 -4.51 0.96 12.01
CA GLY A 191 -3.37 0.53 12.82
C GLY A 191 -2.36 -0.19 11.93
N THR A 192 -1.97 -1.41 12.28
CA THR A 192 -1.06 -2.24 11.46
C THR A 192 -1.79 -3.06 10.39
N THR A 193 -3.12 -3.08 10.38
CA THR A 193 -3.91 -3.93 9.49
C THR A 193 -4.09 -3.28 8.12
N LEU A 194 -3.64 -3.95 7.07
CA LEU A 194 -3.84 -3.51 5.69
C LEU A 194 -5.31 -3.72 5.27
N LEU A 195 -6.02 -2.62 5.00
CA LEU A 195 -7.42 -2.65 4.57
C LEU A 195 -7.56 -2.61 3.04
N VAL A 196 -6.72 -1.79 2.40
CA VAL A 196 -6.75 -1.57 0.95
C VAL A 196 -5.33 -1.44 0.45
N MET A 197 -5.09 -1.95 -0.76
CA MET A 197 -3.85 -1.75 -1.48
C MET A 197 -4.15 -1.53 -2.95
N GLY A 198 -3.37 -0.70 -3.61
CA GLY A 198 -3.60 -0.40 -5.01
C GLY A 198 -2.43 0.32 -5.65
N LEU A 199 -2.47 0.34 -6.97
CA LEU A 199 -1.52 1.02 -7.82
C LEU A 199 -2.28 2.08 -8.63
N PHE A 200 -1.74 3.29 -8.67
CA PHE A 200 -2.22 4.35 -9.53
C PHE A 200 -1.17 4.67 -10.60
N THR A 201 -1.52 4.55 -11.88
CA THR A 201 -0.61 4.82 -13.01
C THR A 201 -1.00 6.07 -13.80
N GLY A 202 -2.05 6.79 -13.39
CA GLY A 202 -2.60 7.93 -14.13
C GLY A 202 -3.39 7.55 -15.39
N LYS A 203 -3.37 6.26 -15.77
CA LYS A 203 -4.18 5.71 -16.87
C LYS A 203 -5.41 5.05 -16.27
N ASN A 204 -6.59 5.57 -16.61
CA ASN A 204 -7.88 4.95 -16.35
C ASN A 204 -8.34 4.22 -17.63
N LYS A 205 -8.87 3.00 -17.49
CA LYS A 205 -9.56 2.29 -18.57
C LYS A 205 -10.94 2.89 -18.81
#